data_AF-A0A6B9TEF1-F1
#
_entry.id   AF-A0A6B9TEF1-F1
#
_cell.length_a   1.000
_cell.length_b   1.000
_cell.length_c   1.000
_cell.angle_alpha   90.00
_cell.angle_beta   90.00
_cell.angle_gamma   90.00
#
_symmetry.space_group_name_H-M   'P 1'
#
loop_
_entity.id
_entity.type
_entity.pdbx_description
1 polymer ?
#
loop_
_entity_poly.entity_id
_entity_poly.type
_entity_poly.pdbx_seq_one_letter_code
_entity_poly.pdbx_strand_id
1 'polypeptide(L)'
;MIKTFTAIVDRQKDVETLQEMKDYIDARIRALERQSSEVKDESSGKSRGVVASVTYRLEKVRCGKKGCKKCPHGPYWYAYWKENGKTKSKYIGKTLKPVARTPKAPQ
;
A
#
# COMPACT_ATOMS: atom_id res chain seq x y z
N MET A 1 4.07 -0.13 16.59
CA MET A 1 5.24 0.15 15.74
C MET A 1 6.04 1.39 16.21
N ILE A 2 5.46 2.37 16.91
CA ILE A 2 6.22 3.55 17.42
C ILE A 2 6.75 3.38 18.86
N LYS A 3 6.11 2.54 19.70
CA LYS A 3 6.50 2.34 21.12
C LYS A 3 7.98 1.96 21.30
N THR A 4 8.54 1.21 20.36
CA THR A 4 9.95 0.79 20.40
C THR A 4 10.90 1.93 20.09
N PHE A 5 10.56 2.81 19.15
CA PHE A 5 11.41 3.94 18.77
C PHE A 5 11.51 4.96 19.91
N THR A 6 10.38 5.35 20.49
CA THR A 6 10.34 6.26 21.65
C THR A 6 11.16 5.69 22.82
N ALA A 7 11.02 4.40 23.11
CA ALA A 7 11.81 3.75 24.16
C ALA A 7 13.33 3.65 23.84
N ILE A 8 13.74 3.73 22.57
CA ILE A 8 15.16 3.77 22.19
C ILE A 8 15.71 5.17 22.38
N VAL A 9 14.98 6.19 21.92
CA VAL A 9 15.37 7.60 22.04
C VAL A 9 15.39 8.04 23.51
N ASP A 10 14.37 7.71 24.30
CA ASP A 10 14.27 8.11 25.71
C ASP A 10 15.37 7.52 26.61
N ARG A 11 16.03 6.44 26.15
CA ARG A 11 17.18 5.85 26.85
C ARG A 11 18.49 6.56 26.54
N GLN A 12 18.58 7.28 25.42
CA GLN A 12 19.76 8.06 25.05
C GLN A 12 19.73 9.40 25.79
N LYS A 13 20.81 9.67 26.54
CA LYS A 13 20.96 10.91 27.33
C LYS A 13 22.06 11.82 26.79
N ASP A 14 22.79 11.35 25.79
CA ASP A 14 23.84 12.12 25.14
C ASP A 14 23.25 13.00 24.03
N VAL A 15 23.44 14.32 24.15
CA VAL A 15 22.83 15.30 23.25
C VAL A 15 23.46 15.24 21.86
N GLU A 16 24.76 14.96 21.77
CA GLU A 16 25.47 14.86 20.49
C GLU A 16 24.94 13.68 19.67
N THR A 17 24.84 12.50 20.28
CA THR A 17 24.25 11.31 19.68
C THR A 17 22.81 11.55 19.21
N LEU A 18 22.00 12.25 20.00
CA LEU A 18 20.63 12.61 19.61
C LEU A 18 20.59 13.54 18.41
N GLN A 19 21.55 14.47 18.31
CA GLN A 19 21.69 15.37 17.18
C GLN A 19 22.09 14.60 15.91
N GLU A 20 23.04 13.67 16.00
CA GLU A 20 23.41 12.79 14.89
C GLU A 20 22.22 11.93 14.40
N MET A 21 21.44 11.37 15.34
CA MET A 21 20.23 10.62 15.04
C MET A 21 19.19 11.48 14.31
N LYS A 22 19.02 12.74 14.75
CA LYS A 22 18.11 13.70 14.10
C LYS A 22 18.57 13.98 12.67
N ASP A 23 19.84 14.28 12.47
CA ASP A 23 20.38 14.62 11.16
C ASP A 23 20.28 13.46 10.18
N TYR A 24 20.50 12.22 10.65
CA TYR A 24 20.27 11.02 9.86
C TYR A 24 18.80 10.86 9.43
N ILE A 25 17.86 11.04 10.37
CA ILE A 25 16.42 10.94 10.07
C ILE A 25 16.02 12.01 9.04
N ASP A 26 16.46 13.25 9.22
CA ASP A 26 16.18 14.35 8.30
C ASP A 26 16.76 14.08 6.89
N ALA A 27 18.01 13.60 6.81
CA ALA A 27 18.64 13.22 5.56
C ALA A 27 17.88 12.07 4.88
N ARG A 28 17.42 11.07 5.66
CA ARG A 28 16.67 9.93 5.16
C ARG A 28 15.30 10.33 4.63
N ILE A 29 14.60 11.24 5.30
CA ILE A 29 13.33 11.82 4.84
C ILE A 29 13.55 12.53 3.51
N ARG A 30 14.51 13.44 3.42
CA ARG A 30 14.81 14.18 2.16
C ARG A 30 15.14 13.24 1.00
N ALA A 31 15.92 12.19 1.24
CA ALA A 31 16.25 11.21 0.22
C ALA A 31 15.01 10.44 -0.27
N LEU A 32 14.11 10.07 0.64
CA LEU A 32 12.86 9.39 0.31
C LEU A 32 11.87 10.31 -0.42
N GLU A 33 11.79 11.59 -0.03
CA GLU A 33 10.99 12.61 -0.71
C GLU A 33 11.50 12.86 -2.13
N ARG A 34 12.82 12.96 -2.30
CA ARG A 34 13.46 13.10 -3.61
C ARG A 34 13.17 11.90 -4.51
N GLN A 35 13.36 10.68 -4.00
CA GLN A 35 12.99 9.46 -4.71
C GLN A 35 11.49 9.42 -5.06
N SER A 36 10.61 9.94 -4.20
CA SER A 36 9.18 10.03 -4.49
C SER A 36 8.84 11.12 -5.54
N SER A 37 9.71 12.11 -5.74
CA SER A 37 9.56 13.14 -6.77
C SER A 37 10.15 12.75 -8.13
N GLU A 38 11.24 11.98 -8.17
CA GLU A 38 11.91 11.52 -9.40
C GLU A 38 11.11 10.40 -10.11
N VAL A 39 10.25 9.69 -9.39
CA VAL A 39 9.31 8.69 -9.94
C VAL A 39 8.13 9.33 -10.72
N LYS A 40 8.08 10.66 -10.87
CA LYS A 40 7.00 11.37 -11.58
C LYS A 40 7.22 11.62 -13.08
N ASP A 41 8.40 11.36 -13.65
CA ASP A 41 8.69 11.81 -15.03
C ASP A 41 9.03 10.73 -16.09
N GLU A 42 9.56 9.56 -15.74
CA GLU A 42 9.96 8.57 -16.76
C GLU A 42 8.92 7.45 -16.99
N SER A 43 7.85 7.78 -17.72
CA SER A 43 7.18 6.83 -18.61
C SER A 43 6.44 7.57 -19.73
N SER A 44 7.22 8.06 -20.69
CA SER A 44 6.72 8.26 -22.05
C SER A 44 6.54 6.87 -22.69
N GLY A 45 5.33 6.31 -22.60
CA GLY A 45 5.03 5.00 -23.21
C GLY A 45 3.87 4.15 -22.67
N LYS A 46 3.02 4.63 -21.76
CA LYS A 46 1.66 4.06 -21.59
C LYS A 46 0.76 5.11 -20.95
N SER A 47 -0.20 5.62 -21.73
CA SER A 47 -1.29 6.54 -21.35
C SER A 47 -1.40 6.86 -19.86
N ARG A 48 -1.10 8.12 -19.50
CA ARG A 48 -1.46 8.79 -18.23
C ARG A 48 -2.99 8.70 -18.05
N GLY A 49 -3.46 7.54 -17.62
CA GLY A 49 -4.80 7.37 -17.10
C GLY A 49 -4.84 8.08 -15.75
N VAL A 50 -5.75 9.05 -15.63
CA VAL A 50 -6.33 9.51 -14.36
C VAL A 50 -6.20 8.39 -13.32
N VAL A 51 -5.57 8.66 -12.17
CA VAL A 51 -5.50 7.70 -11.05
C VAL A 51 -6.92 7.22 -10.81
N ALA A 52 -7.25 6.05 -11.34
CA ALA A 52 -8.61 5.56 -11.33
C ALA A 52 -8.92 5.27 -9.88
N SER A 53 -9.89 5.97 -9.31
CA SER A 53 -10.30 5.77 -7.93
C SER A 53 -10.67 4.29 -7.76
N VAL A 54 -9.93 3.61 -6.88
CA VAL A 54 -10.20 2.21 -6.55
C VAL A 54 -11.23 2.18 -5.44
N THR A 55 -12.40 1.59 -5.70
CA THR A 55 -13.46 1.37 -4.70
C THR A 55 -13.36 -0.05 -4.16
N TYR A 56 -13.29 -0.19 -2.84
CA TYR A 56 -13.30 -1.49 -2.17
C TYR A 56 -14.70 -1.84 -1.68
N ARG A 57 -15.15 -3.07 -1.91
CA ARG A 57 -16.46 -3.56 -1.47
C ARG A 57 -16.37 -4.99 -0.94
N LEU A 58 -17.21 -5.29 0.05
CA LEU A 58 -17.44 -6.64 0.56
C LEU A 58 -18.59 -7.28 -0.18
N GLU A 59 -18.38 -8.49 -0.72
CA GLU A 59 -19.37 -9.21 -1.50
C GLU A 59 -19.51 -10.68 -1.09
N LYS A 60 -20.75 -11.18 -1.14
CA LYS A 60 -21.04 -12.61 -0.96
C LYS A 60 -21.19 -13.26 -2.34
N VAL A 61 -20.51 -14.37 -2.58
CA VAL A 61 -20.44 -15.03 -3.90
C VAL A 61 -21.01 -16.44 -3.87
N ARG A 62 -21.68 -16.85 -4.95
CA ARG A 62 -22.15 -18.24 -5.12
C ARG A 62 -21.08 -19.05 -5.85
N CYS A 63 -20.74 -20.25 -5.38
CA CYS A 63 -19.64 -21.05 -5.96
C CYS A 63 -20.01 -21.88 -7.20
N GLY A 64 -21.28 -21.94 -7.60
CA GLY A 64 -21.74 -22.72 -8.76
C GLY A 64 -21.74 -24.26 -8.60
N LYS A 65 -21.13 -24.81 -7.54
CA LYS A 65 -21.15 -26.26 -7.27
C LYS A 65 -22.58 -26.78 -7.04
N LYS A 66 -22.98 -27.80 -7.80
CA LYS A 66 -24.25 -28.54 -7.59
C LYS A 66 -24.26 -29.10 -6.15
N GLY A 67 -25.34 -28.82 -5.41
CA GLY A 67 -25.51 -29.29 -4.02
C GLY A 67 -24.81 -28.46 -2.94
N CYS A 68 -24.24 -27.29 -3.23
CA CYS A 68 -23.65 -26.45 -2.18
C CYS A 68 -24.72 -25.83 -1.26
N LYS A 69 -24.80 -26.31 -0.01
CA LYS A 69 -25.70 -25.78 1.03
C LYS A 69 -25.15 -24.57 1.79
N LYS A 70 -23.85 -24.27 1.63
CA LYS A 70 -23.14 -23.19 2.36
C LYS A 70 -23.06 -21.87 1.58
N CYS A 71 -23.71 -21.79 0.42
CA CYS A 71 -23.81 -20.56 -0.35
C CYS A 71 -24.85 -19.60 0.24
N PRO A 72 -24.67 -18.28 0.08
CA PRO A 72 -23.54 -17.61 -0.55
C PRO A 72 -22.31 -17.53 0.38
N HIS A 73 -21.12 -17.66 -0.18
CA HIS A 73 -19.86 -17.60 0.55
C HIS A 73 -19.39 -16.16 0.74
N GLY A 74 -18.59 -15.92 1.77
CA GLY A 74 -18.06 -14.59 2.08
C GLY A 74 -18.72 -14.01 3.33
N PRO A 75 -18.60 -12.69 3.54
CA PRO A 75 -18.20 -11.69 2.56
C PRO A 75 -16.70 -11.70 2.24
N TYR A 76 -16.35 -11.35 1.00
CA TYR A 76 -14.99 -11.20 0.52
C TYR A 76 -14.76 -9.80 -0.04
N TRP A 77 -13.54 -9.31 0.08
CA TRP A 77 -13.13 -8.04 -0.48
C TRP A 77 -12.89 -8.13 -1.98
N TYR A 78 -13.44 -7.15 -2.70
CA TYR A 78 -13.18 -6.85 -4.09
C TYR A 78 -12.75 -5.40 -4.24
N ALA A 79 -11.79 -5.15 -5.14
CA ALA A 79 -11.44 -3.83 -5.62
C ALA A 79 -12.08 -3.61 -7.01
N TYR A 80 -12.57 -2.39 -7.24
CA TYR A 80 -13.16 -1.95 -8.50
C TYR A 80 -12.51 -0.65 -8.97
N TRP A 81 -12.14 -0.58 -10.24
CA TRP A 81 -11.58 0.64 -10.84
C TRP A 81 -11.94 0.74 -12.33
N LYS A 82 -11.80 1.93 -12.90
CA LYS A 82 -11.96 2.15 -14.34
C LYS A 82 -10.60 2.09 -15.02
N GLU A 83 -10.46 1.26 -16.04
CA GLU A 83 -9.26 1.17 -16.87
C GLU A 83 -9.71 1.19 -18.33
N ASN A 84 -9.25 2.20 -19.09
CA ASN A 84 -9.62 2.39 -20.51
C ASN A 84 -11.15 2.38 -20.73
N GLY A 85 -11.88 3.11 -19.87
CA GLY A 85 -13.35 3.22 -19.91
C GLY A 85 -14.12 1.99 -19.36
N LYS A 86 -13.44 0.85 -19.18
CA LYS A 86 -14.06 -0.40 -18.71
C LYS A 86 -13.90 -0.55 -17.20
N THR A 87 -14.93 -1.06 -16.53
CA THR A 87 -14.83 -1.41 -15.10
C THR A 87 -14.06 -2.71 -14.96
N LYS A 88 -12.98 -2.68 -14.19
CA LYS A 88 -12.19 -3.84 -13.79
C LYS A 88 -12.47 -4.17 -12.34
N SER A 89 -12.35 -5.45 -12.00
CA SER A 89 -12.46 -5.92 -10.62
C SER A 89 -11.30 -6.85 -10.27
N LYS A 90 -10.94 -6.90 -8.98
CA LYS A 90 -9.95 -7.83 -8.43
C LYS A 90 -10.43 -8.39 -7.11
N TYR A 91 -10.44 -9.72 -7.01
CA TYR A 91 -10.66 -10.43 -5.75
C TYR A 91 -9.45 -10.26 -4.83
N ILE A 92 -9.70 -9.86 -3.58
CA ILE A 92 -8.67 -9.63 -2.55
C ILE A 92 -8.69 -10.76 -1.52
N GLY A 93 -9.87 -11.24 -1.14
CA GLY A 93 -10.04 -12.30 -0.14
C GLY A 93 -10.75 -11.82 1.13
N LYS A 94 -10.60 -12.57 2.23
CA LYS A 94 -11.38 -12.33 3.47
C LYS A 94 -10.93 -11.08 4.25
N THR A 95 -9.67 -10.66 4.10
CA THR A 95 -9.09 -9.55 4.84
C THR A 95 -8.44 -8.58 3.89
N LEU A 96 -8.77 -7.29 4.00
CA LEU A 96 -8.01 -6.22 3.39
C LEU A 96 -6.70 -6.08 4.15
N LYS A 97 -5.60 -6.60 3.60
CA LYS A 97 -4.27 -6.20 4.07
C LYS A 97 -3.99 -4.82 3.49
N PRO A 98 -3.63 -3.80 4.29
CA PRO A 98 -3.12 -2.57 3.73
C PRO A 98 -1.88 -2.92 2.91
N VAL A 99 -1.92 -2.63 1.61
CA VAL A 99 -0.74 -2.75 0.75
C VAL A 99 0.22 -1.67 1.23
N ALA A 100 1.12 -2.02 2.14
CA ALA A 100 2.40 -1.35 2.22
C ALA A 100 3.00 -1.48 0.83
N ARG A 101 3.19 -0.36 0.12
CA ARG A 101 3.84 -0.35 -1.18
C ARG A 101 5.28 -0.81 -0.95
N THR A 102 5.53 -2.12 -0.97
CA THR A 102 6.90 -2.64 -1.05
C THR A 102 7.42 -2.33 -2.44
N PRO A 103 8.47 -1.51 -2.59
CA PRO A 103 9.12 -1.36 -3.88
C PRO A 103 9.65 -2.73 -4.29
N LYS A 104 9.25 -3.17 -5.48
CA LYS A 104 9.77 -4.35 -6.16
C LYS A 104 11.27 -4.13 -6.37
N ALA A 105 12.11 -4.97 -5.77
CA ALA A 105 13.55 -4.96 -6.02
C ALA A 105 13.81 -5.17 -7.53
N PRO A 106 14.71 -4.41 -8.16
CA PRO A 106 15.20 -4.77 -9.49
C PRO A 106 16.03 -6.06 -9.40
N GLN A 107 15.90 -6.90 -10.43
CA GLN A 107 16.70 -8.11 -10.63
C GLN A 107 18.09 -7.73 -11.12
#